data_AF-A0A7R9HZI6-F1
#
_entry.id   AF-A0A7R9HZI6-F1
#
_cell.length_a   1.000
_cell.length_b   1.000
_cell.length_c   1.000
_cell.angle_alpha   90.00
_cell.angle_beta   90.00
_cell.angle_gamma   90.00
#
_symmetry.space_group_name_H-M   'P 1'
#
loop_
_entity.id
_entity.type
_entity.pdbx_description
1 polymer ?
#
loop_
_entity_poly.entity_id
_entity_poly.type
_entity_poly.pdbx_seq_one_letter_code
_entity_poly.pdbx_strand_id
1 'polypeptide(L)'
;MYCTVKLETIVEEIEEAAVYIMKYAIKLGSRRVVFGGHSAGAHLLAMLLSSVWYSKLHDDQRKLINGFILFSGVFDLKPIVNTYINDALSLSQSDARLLSPMFLDVKQSGCEKLPKILVVVGQYDSPAFQEQSKQYAQKLQHENYEVSLLTIPDVDHFDIVANLDSDEYILVKTMIEFIKS
;
A
#
# COMPACT_ATOMS: atom_id res chain seq x y z
N MET A 1 -12.39 -26.57 13.42
CA MET A 1 -12.90 -25.87 12.23
C MET A 1 -12.28 -24.48 12.26
N TYR A 2 -11.13 -24.29 11.61
CA TYR A 2 -10.52 -22.96 11.55
C TYR A 2 -11.28 -22.17 10.48
N CYS A 3 -11.86 -21.04 10.85
CA CYS A 3 -12.55 -20.15 9.94
C CYS A 3 -11.48 -19.40 9.14
N THR A 4 -11.08 -19.92 7.98
CA THR A 4 -10.10 -19.25 7.12
C THR A 4 -10.85 -18.22 6.27
N VAL A 5 -10.64 -16.93 6.57
CA VAL A 5 -11.14 -15.83 5.74
C VAL A 5 -10.29 -15.77 4.47
N LYS A 6 -10.92 -15.64 3.30
CA LYS A 6 -10.21 -15.52 2.02
C LYS A 6 -9.56 -14.13 1.91
N LEU A 7 -8.39 -14.06 1.28
CA LEU A 7 -7.70 -12.79 1.04
C LEU A 7 -8.56 -11.79 0.24
N GLU A 8 -9.34 -12.28 -0.73
CA GLU A 8 -10.30 -11.45 -1.49
C GLU A 8 -11.29 -10.75 -0.56
N THR A 9 -11.88 -11.47 0.39
CA THR A 9 -12.78 -10.90 1.40
C THR A 9 -12.09 -9.86 2.26
N ILE A 10 -10.83 -10.10 2.67
CA ILE A 10 -10.05 -9.12 3.44
C ILE A 10 -9.80 -7.85 2.61
N VAL A 11 -9.50 -7.98 1.32
CA VAL A 11 -9.35 -6.82 0.42
C VAL A 11 -10.65 -6.02 0.34
N GLU A 12 -11.80 -6.69 0.15
CA GLU A 12 -13.12 -6.05 0.12
C GLU A 12 -13.43 -5.31 1.44
N GLU A 13 -13.16 -5.94 2.58
CA GLU A 13 -13.35 -5.33 3.91
C GLU A 13 -12.47 -4.08 4.10
N ILE A 14 -11.21 -4.11 3.64
CA ILE A 14 -10.32 -2.94 3.70
C ILE A 14 -10.78 -1.84 2.74
N GLU A 15 -11.28 -2.20 1.57
CA GLU A 15 -11.87 -1.23 0.63
C GLU A 15 -13.06 -0.49 1.25
N GLU A 16 -13.96 -1.22 1.92
CA GLU A 16 -15.11 -0.65 2.62
C GLU A 16 -14.69 0.21 3.83
N ALA A 17 -13.74 -0.28 4.62
CA ALA A 17 -13.19 0.45 5.75
C ALA A 17 -12.55 1.78 5.30
N ALA A 18 -11.81 1.77 4.18
CA ALA A 18 -11.20 2.97 3.64
C ALA A 18 -12.25 3.98 3.15
N VAL A 19 -13.34 3.54 2.49
CA VAL A 19 -14.48 4.41 2.15
C VAL A 19 -15.08 5.05 3.41
N TYR A 20 -15.26 4.27 4.49
CA TYR A 20 -15.75 4.79 5.76
C TYR A 20 -14.80 5.83 6.36
N ILE A 21 -13.49 5.56 6.38
CA ILE A 21 -12.46 6.49 6.86
C ILE A 21 -12.52 7.81 6.08
N MET A 22 -12.68 7.77 4.76
CA MET A 22 -12.77 8.99 3.96
C MET A 22 -14.02 9.81 4.30
N LYS A 23 -15.19 9.16 4.48
CA LYS A 23 -16.41 9.84 4.95
C LYS A 23 -16.20 10.48 6.32
N TYR A 24 -15.54 9.78 7.23
CA TYR A 24 -15.26 10.27 8.57
C TYR A 24 -14.26 11.44 8.56
N ALA A 25 -13.22 11.38 7.73
CA ALA A 25 -12.23 12.45 7.57
C ALA A 25 -12.87 13.75 7.04
N ILE A 26 -13.78 13.65 6.06
CA ILE A 26 -14.56 14.81 5.60
C ILE A 26 -15.39 15.40 6.74
N LYS A 27 -16.09 14.55 7.51
CA LYS A 27 -16.90 15.00 8.65
C LYS A 27 -16.07 15.70 9.74
N LEU A 28 -14.82 15.28 9.95
CA LEU A 28 -13.89 15.92 10.89
C LEU A 28 -13.28 17.22 10.35
N GLY A 29 -13.49 17.56 9.08
CA GLY A 29 -12.84 18.70 8.45
C GLY A 29 -11.34 18.48 8.23
N SER A 30 -10.91 17.21 8.09
CA SER A 30 -9.52 16.88 7.76
C SER A 30 -9.10 17.57 6.48
N ARG A 31 -7.86 18.07 6.44
CA ARG A 31 -7.31 18.72 5.23
C ARG A 31 -6.71 17.72 4.26
N ARG A 32 -6.21 16.59 4.76
CA ARG A 32 -5.50 15.55 4.02
C ARG A 32 -5.68 14.21 4.72
N VAL A 33 -5.64 13.13 3.95
CA VAL A 33 -5.54 11.75 4.44
C VAL A 33 -4.33 11.10 3.79
N VAL A 34 -3.51 10.42 4.60
CA VAL A 34 -2.40 9.60 4.13
C VAL A 34 -2.59 8.21 4.71
N PHE A 35 -2.54 7.20 3.85
CA PHE A 35 -2.64 5.80 4.27
C PHE A 35 -1.23 5.23 4.47
N GLY A 36 -1.01 4.51 5.57
CA GLY A 36 0.28 3.88 5.89
C GLY A 36 0.09 2.43 6.27
N GLY A 37 0.88 1.52 5.69
CA GLY A 37 0.75 0.10 5.95
C GLY A 37 2.05 -0.66 5.75
N HIS A 38 2.22 -1.73 6.52
CA HIS A 38 3.41 -2.56 6.57
C HIS A 38 3.11 -3.97 6.08
N SER A 39 4.00 -4.55 5.28
CA SER A 39 3.92 -5.94 4.81
C SER A 39 2.59 -6.26 4.14
N ALA A 40 1.80 -7.18 4.70
CA ALA A 40 0.44 -7.46 4.21
C ALA A 40 -0.46 -6.22 4.26
N GLY A 41 -0.28 -5.31 5.23
CA GLY A 41 -0.98 -4.03 5.27
C GLY A 41 -0.57 -3.10 4.11
N ALA A 42 0.71 -3.11 3.70
CA ALA A 42 1.15 -2.36 2.52
C ALA A 42 0.52 -2.93 1.24
N HIS A 43 0.42 -4.26 1.14
CA HIS A 43 -0.32 -4.94 0.06
C HIS A 43 -1.79 -4.47 0.01
N LEU A 44 -2.50 -4.54 1.14
CA LEU A 44 -3.92 -4.19 1.22
C LEU A 44 -4.17 -2.72 0.88
N LEU A 45 -3.31 -1.81 1.33
CA LEU A 45 -3.42 -0.39 0.98
C LEU A 45 -3.06 -0.12 -0.49
N ALA A 46 -2.12 -0.87 -1.06
CA ALA A 46 -1.79 -0.78 -2.47
C ALA A 46 -2.95 -1.26 -3.36
N MET A 47 -3.84 -2.14 -2.87
CA MET A 47 -5.08 -2.50 -3.56
C MET A 47 -6.04 -1.30 -3.72
N LEU A 48 -6.01 -0.36 -2.78
CA LEU A 48 -6.83 0.87 -2.84
C LEU A 48 -6.40 1.81 -3.98
N LEU A 49 -5.27 1.59 -4.63
CA LEU A 49 -4.88 2.37 -5.82
C LEU A 49 -5.62 1.94 -7.09
N SER A 50 -6.48 0.92 -7.03
CA SER A 50 -7.27 0.49 -8.19
C SER A 50 -8.25 1.57 -8.67
N SER A 51 -8.44 1.65 -9.99
CA SER A 51 -9.49 2.51 -10.60
C SER A 51 -10.89 2.12 -10.11
N VAL A 52 -11.11 0.83 -9.84
CA VAL A 52 -12.37 0.30 -9.28
C VAL A 52 -12.64 0.87 -7.89
N TRP A 53 -11.68 0.85 -6.97
CA TRP A 53 -11.90 1.40 -5.63
C TRP A 53 -12.10 2.93 -5.67
N TYR A 54 -11.28 3.65 -6.44
CA TYR A 54 -11.43 5.10 -6.60
C TYR A 54 -12.81 5.49 -7.15
N SER A 55 -13.39 4.67 -8.03
CA SER A 55 -14.75 4.91 -8.56
C SER A 55 -15.84 4.91 -7.48
N LYS A 56 -15.60 4.26 -6.33
CA LYS A 56 -16.51 4.22 -5.17
C LYS A 56 -16.48 5.52 -4.36
N LEU A 57 -15.48 6.38 -4.56
CA LEU A 57 -15.31 7.65 -3.85
C LEU A 57 -15.95 8.82 -4.59
N HIS A 58 -16.44 9.79 -3.81
CA HIS A 58 -16.83 11.11 -4.31
C HIS A 58 -15.60 11.99 -4.59
N ASP A 59 -15.76 13.04 -5.41
CA ASP A 59 -14.64 13.89 -5.83
C ASP A 59 -13.93 14.59 -4.66
N ASP A 60 -14.69 15.04 -3.65
CA ASP A 60 -14.15 15.63 -2.43
C ASP A 60 -13.31 14.64 -1.61
N GLN A 61 -13.74 13.37 -1.56
CA GLN A 61 -12.98 12.28 -0.94
C GLN A 61 -11.71 11.99 -1.73
N ARG A 62 -11.77 11.87 -3.06
CA ARG A 62 -10.58 11.64 -3.89
C ARG A 62 -9.55 12.75 -3.71
N LYS A 63 -9.99 14.01 -3.69
CA LYS A 63 -9.13 15.20 -3.45
C LYS A 63 -8.48 15.21 -2.07
N LEU A 64 -9.08 14.54 -1.09
CA LEU A 64 -8.56 14.49 0.27
C LEU A 64 -7.39 13.50 0.43
N ILE A 65 -7.27 12.49 -0.45
CA ILE A 65 -6.18 11.51 -0.41
C ILE A 65 -4.89 12.16 -0.89
N ASN A 66 -3.97 12.41 0.04
CA ASN A 66 -2.68 13.05 -0.27
C ASN A 66 -1.59 12.04 -0.62
N GLY A 67 -1.66 10.82 -0.08
CA GLY A 67 -0.65 9.82 -0.39
C GLY A 67 -0.77 8.48 0.33
N PHE A 68 0.14 7.59 -0.04
CA PHE A 68 0.30 6.25 0.51
C PHE A 68 1.75 6.03 0.94
N ILE A 69 1.96 5.42 2.11
CA ILE A 69 3.27 5.00 2.60
C ILE A 69 3.25 3.48 2.79
N LEU A 70 4.08 2.79 2.02
CA LEU A 70 4.05 1.35 1.85
C LEU A 70 5.37 0.77 2.35
N PHE A 71 5.39 0.22 3.57
CA PHE A 71 6.58 -0.36 4.19
C PHE A 71 6.67 -1.85 3.89
N SER A 72 7.78 -2.28 3.27
CA SER A 72 8.16 -3.68 3.02
C SER A 72 6.98 -4.51 2.50
N GLY A 73 6.29 -4.01 1.48
CA GLY A 73 5.07 -4.61 0.95
C GLY A 73 5.31 -5.75 -0.03
N VAL A 74 4.29 -6.59 -0.18
CA VAL A 74 4.21 -7.58 -1.27
C VAL A 74 3.25 -7.05 -2.33
N PHE A 75 3.67 -7.00 -3.58
CA PHE A 75 2.91 -6.41 -4.69
C PHE A 75 2.61 -7.42 -5.81
N ASP A 76 3.35 -8.53 -5.89
CA ASP A 76 3.08 -9.69 -6.73
C ASP A 76 3.01 -10.97 -5.87
N LEU A 77 1.82 -11.55 -5.79
CA LEU A 77 1.52 -12.77 -5.03
C LEU A 77 1.77 -14.05 -5.83
N LYS A 78 1.99 -14.02 -7.15
CA LYS A 78 2.18 -15.27 -7.93
C LYS A 78 3.34 -16.13 -7.40
N PRO A 79 4.49 -15.55 -6.96
CA PRO A 79 5.56 -16.36 -6.38
C PRO A 79 5.13 -17.07 -5.10
N ILE A 80 4.23 -16.49 -4.32
CA ILE A 80 3.77 -17.03 -3.02
C ILE A 80 3.01 -18.34 -3.22
N VAL A 81 2.30 -18.52 -4.33
CA VAL A 81 1.49 -19.71 -4.63
C VAL A 81 2.28 -21.02 -4.49
N ASN A 82 3.60 -20.98 -4.74
CA ASN A 82 4.50 -22.14 -4.68
C ASN A 82 5.29 -22.24 -3.37
N THR A 83 4.85 -21.55 -2.31
CA THR A 83 5.53 -21.51 -1.00
C THR A 83 4.59 -21.95 0.12
N TYR A 84 5.15 -22.28 1.29
CA TYR A 84 4.37 -22.65 2.48
C TYR A 84 3.41 -21.55 2.96
N ILE A 85 3.63 -20.28 2.58
CA ILE A 85 2.72 -19.17 2.90
C ILE A 85 1.35 -19.41 2.26
N ASN A 86 1.30 -20.10 1.11
CA ASN A 86 0.04 -20.41 0.44
C ASN A 86 -0.80 -21.45 1.18
N ASP A 87 -0.26 -22.19 2.15
CA ASP A 87 -1.04 -23.12 2.98
C ASP A 87 -2.15 -22.37 3.74
N ALA A 88 -1.88 -21.12 4.14
CA ALA A 88 -2.84 -20.27 4.82
C ALA A 88 -3.77 -19.52 3.86
N LEU A 89 -3.28 -19.12 2.68
CA LEU A 89 -4.02 -18.26 1.75
C LEU A 89 -4.85 -19.05 0.71
N SER A 90 -4.41 -20.27 0.40
CA SER A 90 -5.03 -21.18 -0.59
C SER A 90 -5.34 -20.51 -1.94
N LEU A 91 -4.40 -19.69 -2.42
CA LEU A 91 -4.52 -18.97 -3.69
C LEU A 91 -4.23 -19.88 -4.87
N SER A 92 -5.06 -19.81 -5.90
CA SER A 92 -4.69 -20.24 -7.24
C SER A 92 -3.79 -19.20 -7.91
N GLN A 93 -3.15 -19.57 -9.04
CA GLN A 93 -2.38 -18.61 -9.84
C GLN A 93 -3.24 -17.46 -10.39
N SER A 94 -4.51 -17.72 -10.69
CA SER A 94 -5.46 -16.68 -11.09
C SER A 94 -5.78 -15.74 -9.95
N ASP A 95 -6.06 -16.27 -8.74
CA ASP A 95 -6.36 -15.45 -7.57
C ASP A 95 -5.17 -14.57 -7.21
N ALA A 96 -3.97 -15.16 -7.20
CA ALA A 96 -2.74 -14.45 -6.92
C ALA A 96 -2.52 -13.29 -7.90
N ARG A 97 -2.80 -13.46 -9.19
CA ARG A 97 -2.71 -12.36 -10.17
C ARG A 97 -3.76 -11.28 -9.91
N LEU A 98 -5.02 -11.66 -9.66
CA LEU A 98 -6.12 -10.72 -9.42
C LEU A 98 -5.90 -9.90 -8.15
N LEU A 99 -5.36 -10.53 -7.11
CA LEU A 99 -5.10 -9.94 -5.80
C LEU A 99 -3.69 -9.35 -5.70
N SER A 100 -2.99 -9.11 -6.81
CA SER A 100 -1.66 -8.48 -6.81
C SER A 100 -1.73 -7.01 -7.22
N PRO A 101 -1.33 -6.06 -6.34
CA PRO A 101 -1.24 -4.64 -6.69
C PRO A 101 -0.46 -4.35 -7.98
N MET A 102 0.53 -5.19 -8.28
CA MET A 102 1.36 -5.11 -9.49
C MET A 102 0.54 -5.12 -10.79
N PHE A 103 -0.62 -5.78 -10.82
CA PHE A 103 -1.42 -5.95 -12.04
C PHE A 103 -2.71 -5.12 -12.06
N LEU A 104 -2.95 -4.30 -11.05
CA LEU A 104 -4.12 -3.41 -11.01
C LEU A 104 -4.03 -2.32 -12.08
N ASP A 105 -5.17 -2.02 -12.69
CA ASP A 105 -5.39 -0.75 -13.37
C ASP A 105 -5.48 0.35 -12.31
N VAL A 106 -4.55 1.31 -12.39
CA VAL A 106 -4.41 2.41 -11.43
C VAL A 106 -4.67 3.77 -12.08
N LYS A 107 -5.26 3.79 -13.28
CA LYS A 107 -5.58 5.04 -13.98
C LYS A 107 -6.75 5.73 -13.31
N GLN A 108 -6.50 6.91 -12.74
CA GLN A 108 -7.52 7.69 -12.05
C GLN A 108 -8.10 8.74 -12.98
N SER A 109 -9.35 8.56 -13.37
CA SER A 109 -10.13 9.56 -14.09
C SER A 109 -10.80 10.54 -13.12
N GLY A 110 -10.80 11.83 -13.48
CA GLY A 110 -11.43 12.88 -12.67
C GLY A 110 -10.62 13.33 -11.44
N CYS A 111 -9.39 12.86 -11.26
CA CYS A 111 -8.48 13.38 -10.24
C CYS A 111 -7.61 14.50 -10.83
N GLU A 112 -7.71 15.72 -10.29
CA GLU A 112 -6.83 16.84 -10.68
C GLU A 112 -5.37 16.58 -10.31
N LYS A 113 -5.13 15.79 -9.24
CA LYS A 113 -3.81 15.39 -8.75
C LYS A 113 -3.87 13.93 -8.27
N LEU A 114 -2.91 13.12 -8.69
CA LEU A 114 -2.73 11.77 -8.16
C LEU A 114 -2.12 11.81 -6.75
N PRO A 115 -2.44 10.85 -5.86
CA PRO A 115 -1.79 10.76 -4.56
C PRO A 115 -0.29 10.50 -4.73
N LYS A 116 0.52 11.03 -3.81
CA LYS A 116 1.95 10.70 -3.76
C LYS A 116 2.14 9.31 -3.18
N ILE A 117 3.20 8.62 -3.57
CA ILE A 117 3.50 7.28 -3.09
C ILE A 117 4.91 7.25 -2.52
N LEU A 118 5.03 6.77 -1.30
CA LEU A 118 6.32 6.48 -0.66
C LEU A 118 6.42 4.98 -0.45
N VAL A 119 7.26 4.32 -1.23
CA VAL A 119 7.61 2.91 -1.06
C VAL A 119 8.88 2.84 -0.21
N VAL A 120 8.85 2.07 0.86
CA VAL A 120 9.96 1.96 1.81
C VAL A 120 10.30 0.49 2.00
N VAL A 121 11.58 0.14 1.99
CA VAL A 121 12.06 -1.24 2.21
C VAL A 121 13.31 -1.22 3.09
N GLY A 122 13.51 -2.24 3.92
CA GLY A 122 14.71 -2.36 4.75
C GLY A 122 15.90 -2.88 3.93
N GLN A 123 17.11 -2.52 4.34
CA GLN A 123 18.34 -3.07 3.74
C GLN A 123 18.44 -4.59 3.95
N TYR A 124 18.01 -5.07 5.12
CA TYR A 124 18.04 -6.49 5.48
C TYR A 124 16.72 -7.22 5.21
N ASP A 125 15.79 -6.58 4.50
CA ASP A 125 14.65 -7.28 3.93
C ASP A 125 15.09 -8.37 2.95
N SER A 126 14.23 -9.38 2.78
CA SER A 126 14.50 -10.43 1.80
C SER A 126 14.66 -9.84 0.38
N PRO A 127 15.47 -10.46 -0.50
CA PRO A 127 15.61 -10.00 -1.89
C PRO A 127 14.27 -9.86 -2.63
N ALA A 128 13.27 -10.68 -2.27
CA ALA A 128 11.94 -10.60 -2.84
C ALA A 128 11.22 -9.29 -2.47
N PHE A 129 11.31 -8.84 -1.20
CA PHE A 129 10.71 -7.56 -0.78
C PHE A 129 11.39 -6.37 -1.45
N GLN A 130 12.72 -6.39 -1.56
CA GLN A 130 13.49 -5.34 -2.22
C GLN A 130 13.13 -5.23 -3.70
N GLU A 131 13.13 -6.37 -4.41
CA GLU A 131 12.83 -6.40 -5.84
C GLU A 131 11.37 -6.02 -6.12
N GLN A 132 10.40 -6.55 -5.35
CA GLN A 132 9.00 -6.18 -5.53
C GLN A 132 8.75 -4.69 -5.25
N SER A 133 9.37 -4.13 -4.22
CA SER A 133 9.26 -2.69 -3.91
C SER A 133 9.77 -1.82 -5.05
N LYS A 134 10.92 -2.21 -5.63
CA LYS A 134 11.48 -1.53 -6.81
C LYS A 134 10.57 -1.63 -8.04
N GLN A 135 10.11 -2.84 -8.37
CA GLN A 135 9.23 -3.06 -9.52
C GLN A 135 7.90 -2.31 -9.37
N TYR A 136 7.34 -2.28 -8.16
CA TYR A 136 6.07 -1.61 -7.93
C TYR A 136 6.21 -0.10 -8.00
N ALA A 137 7.29 0.46 -7.46
CA ALA A 137 7.61 1.87 -7.61
C ALA A 137 7.74 2.26 -9.10
N GLN A 138 8.46 1.46 -9.89
CA GLN A 138 8.61 1.68 -11.34
C GLN A 138 7.26 1.59 -12.09
N LYS A 139 6.41 0.61 -11.76
CA LYS A 139 5.06 0.48 -12.31
C LYS A 139 4.25 1.77 -12.10
N LEU A 140 4.23 2.28 -10.87
CA LEU A 140 3.48 3.49 -10.53
C LEU A 140 4.06 4.75 -11.17
N GLN A 141 5.39 4.86 -11.28
CA GLN A 141 6.03 5.94 -12.03
C GLN A 141 5.64 5.93 -13.51
N HIS A 142 5.57 4.76 -14.14
CA HIS A 142 5.09 4.63 -15.53
C HIS A 142 3.63 5.06 -15.70
N GLU A 143 2.82 4.95 -14.64
CA GLU A 143 1.44 5.43 -14.60
C GLU A 143 1.34 6.91 -14.13
N ASN A 144 2.46 7.63 -14.12
CA ASN A 144 2.59 9.06 -13.79
C ASN A 144 2.33 9.44 -12.32
N TYR A 145 2.40 8.49 -11.39
CA TYR A 145 2.38 8.80 -9.97
C TYR A 145 3.71 9.47 -9.55
N GLU A 146 3.63 10.39 -8.59
CA GLU A 146 4.81 10.89 -7.87
C GLU A 146 5.24 9.83 -6.85
N VAL A 147 6.31 9.09 -7.16
CA VAL A 147 6.77 7.96 -6.33
C VAL A 147 8.19 8.18 -5.84
N SER A 148 8.38 8.04 -4.53
CA SER A 148 9.69 7.91 -3.89
C SER A 148 9.91 6.48 -3.43
N LEU A 149 11.08 5.92 -3.72
CA LEU A 149 11.52 4.61 -3.20
C LEU A 149 12.69 4.83 -2.26
N LEU A 150 12.56 4.37 -1.01
CA LEU A 150 13.60 4.49 0.01
C LEU A 150 14.01 3.12 0.51
N THR A 151 15.32 2.88 0.54
CA THR A 151 15.91 1.75 1.27
C THR A 151 16.48 2.26 2.58
N ILE A 152 15.96 1.76 3.70
CA ILE A 152 16.42 2.18 5.02
C ILE A 152 17.63 1.32 5.43
N PRO A 153 18.77 1.94 5.75
CA PRO A 153 19.96 1.20 6.17
C PRO A 153 19.75 0.54 7.53
N ASP A 154 20.44 -0.57 7.74
CA ASP A 154 20.56 -1.25 9.03
C ASP A 154 19.26 -1.67 9.72
N VAL A 155 18.18 -1.86 8.96
CA VAL A 155 16.91 -2.38 9.46
C VAL A 155 16.44 -3.59 8.64
N ASP A 156 15.79 -4.51 9.35
CA ASP A 156 15.09 -5.64 8.75
C ASP A 156 13.58 -5.34 8.55
N HIS A 157 12.84 -6.37 8.15
CA HIS A 157 11.41 -6.32 7.86
C HIS A 157 10.57 -5.79 9.04
N PHE A 158 10.98 -6.00 10.28
CA PHE A 158 10.22 -5.62 11.48
C PHE A 158 10.75 -4.32 12.09
N ASP A 159 12.07 -4.16 12.12
CA ASP A 159 12.72 -2.97 12.66
C ASP A 159 12.34 -1.69 11.89
N ILE A 160 11.99 -1.83 10.60
CA ILE A 160 11.58 -0.71 9.76
C ILE A 160 10.40 0.07 10.34
N VAL A 161 9.47 -0.60 11.03
CA VAL A 161 8.31 0.04 11.69
C VAL A 161 8.46 0.12 13.21
N ALA A 162 9.26 -0.74 13.82
CA ALA A 162 9.45 -0.75 15.28
C ALA A 162 10.05 0.56 15.80
N ASN A 163 10.88 1.22 14.99
CA ASN A 163 11.58 2.46 15.35
C ASN A 163 10.78 3.75 15.09
N LEU A 164 9.49 3.65 14.70
CA LEU A 164 8.67 4.81 14.35
C LEU A 164 8.25 5.70 15.53
N ASP A 165 8.50 5.26 16.77
CA ASP A 165 8.33 6.06 17.99
C ASP A 165 9.51 7.00 18.27
N SER A 166 10.62 6.84 17.54
CA SER A 166 11.82 7.67 17.67
C SER A 166 11.83 8.83 16.67
N ASP A 167 11.80 10.05 17.18
CA ASP A 167 11.93 11.29 16.37
C ASP A 167 13.29 11.41 15.65
N GLU A 168 14.30 10.67 16.10
CA GLU A 168 15.62 10.66 15.47
C GLU A 168 15.67 9.76 14.24
N TYR A 169 14.74 8.81 14.13
CA TYR A 169 14.70 7.87 13.03
C TYR A 169 14.42 8.57 11.71
N ILE A 170 15.31 8.35 10.73
CA ILE A 170 15.26 9.04 9.44
C ILE A 170 13.90 8.88 8.75
N LEU A 171 13.28 7.71 8.90
CA LEU A 171 12.00 7.41 8.30
C LEU A 171 10.87 8.28 8.85
N VAL A 172 10.87 8.58 10.16
CA VAL A 172 9.87 9.48 10.78
C VAL A 172 9.96 10.87 10.18
N LYS A 173 11.18 11.41 10.02
CA LYS A 173 11.41 12.72 9.39
C LYS A 173 10.89 12.74 7.96
N THR A 174 11.23 11.71 7.17
CA THR A 174 10.76 11.60 5.78
C THR A 174 9.24 11.46 5.69
N MET A 175 8.60 10.69 6.58
CA MET A 175 7.14 10.56 6.63
C MET A 175 6.47 11.91 6.94
N ILE A 176 7.00 12.68 7.89
CA ILE A 176 6.46 13.99 8.23
C ILE A 176 6.56 14.96 7.05
N GLU A 177 7.69 14.98 6.34
CA GLU A 177 7.88 15.79 5.12
C GLU A 177 6.93 15.35 4.00
N PHE A 178 6.77 14.04 3.81
CA PHE A 178 5.83 13.47 2.85
C PHE A 178 4.38 13.86 3.14
N ILE A 179 3.96 13.87 4.41
CA ILE A 179 2.61 14.27 4.83
C ILE A 179 2.39 15.79 4.66
N LYS A 180 3.43 16.59 4.92
CA LYS A 180 3.37 18.07 4.87
C LYS A 180 3.45 18.65 3.47
N SER A 181 4.15 18.01 2.53
CA SER A 181 4.15 18.39 1.11
C SER A 181 2.79 18.15 0.44
#